data_AF-A0A1I7NRM7-F1
#
_entry.id   AF-A0A1I7NRM7-F1
#
_cell.length_a   1.000
_cell.length_b   1.000
_cell.length_c   1.000
_cell.angle_alpha   90.00
_cell.angle_beta   90.00
_cell.angle_gamma   90.00
#
_symmetry.space_group_name_H-M   'P 1'
#
loop_
_entity.id
_entity.type
_entity.pdbx_description
1 polymer ?
#
loop_
_entity_poly.entity_id
_entity_poly.type
_entity_poly.pdbx_seq_one_letter_code
_entity_poly.pdbx_strand_id
1 'polypeptide(L)'
;MSENKGLKRPLDKPAEVAFLTEEFGIPAIKAAALVSQNPQVAERLAEGEMRRQHARDPLAGDPVPQPPKQDTYPAPAFGSIKPIKVDNDRTGAG
;
A
#
# COMPACT_ATOMS: atom_id res chain seq x y z
N MET A 1 21.75 3.06 35.63
CA MET A 1 22.39 2.96 34.30
C MET A 1 21.45 2.17 33.42
N SER A 2 20.72 2.84 32.52
CA SER A 2 19.81 2.16 31.59
C SER A 2 20.63 1.49 30.50
N GLU A 3 20.73 0.17 30.59
CA GLU A 3 21.19 -0.65 29.47
C GLU A 3 20.12 -0.57 28.37
N ASN A 4 20.31 0.38 27.44
CA ASN A 4 19.66 0.29 26.13
C ASN A 4 20.23 -0.96 25.46
N LYS A 5 19.61 -2.12 25.73
CA LYS A 5 19.78 -3.34 24.95
C LYS A 5 19.28 -3.02 23.54
N GLY A 6 20.16 -2.43 22.75
CA GLY A 6 19.98 -2.22 21.32
C GLY A 6 19.48 -3.54 20.76
N LEU A 7 18.28 -3.49 20.20
CA LEU A 7 17.52 -4.62 19.72
C LEU A 7 18.41 -5.41 18.76
N LYS A 8 19.08 -6.46 19.27
CA LYS A 8 19.86 -7.41 18.47
C LYS A 8 18.83 -8.25 17.71
N ARG A 9 18.19 -7.64 16.70
CA ARG A 9 17.50 -8.44 15.69
C ARG A 9 18.58 -9.35 15.10
N PRO A 10 18.34 -10.67 14.98
CA PRO A 10 19.27 -11.52 14.26
C PRO A 10 19.51 -10.87 12.90
N LEU A 11 20.78 -10.69 12.55
CA LEU A 11 21.28 -9.99 11.36
C LEU A 11 21.04 -10.87 10.10
N ASP A 12 19.82 -11.38 9.97
CA ASP A 12 19.44 -12.21 8.85
C ASP A 12 19.17 -11.30 7.67
N LYS A 13 20.20 -11.13 6.84
CA LYS A 13 20.18 -10.24 5.67
C LYS A 13 18.94 -10.44 4.78
N PRO A 14 18.46 -11.67 4.50
CA PRO A 14 17.19 -11.89 3.83
C PRO A 14 15.98 -11.24 4.53
N ALA A 15 15.88 -11.37 5.86
CA ALA A 15 14.79 -10.78 6.64
C ALA A 15 14.86 -9.25 6.67
N GLU A 16 16.07 -8.67 6.70
CA GLU A 16 16.25 -7.22 6.58
C GLU A 16 15.86 -6.70 5.20
N VAL A 17 16.22 -7.40 4.13
CA VAL A 17 15.79 -7.05 2.77
C VAL A 17 14.26 -7.10 2.66
N ALA A 18 13.64 -8.18 3.13
CA ALA A 18 12.19 -8.33 3.17
C ALA A 18 11.52 -7.16 3.91
N PHE A 19 11.99 -6.83 5.11
CA PHE A 19 11.48 -5.71 5.91
C PHE A 19 11.57 -4.37 5.17
N LEU A 20 12.71 -4.08 4.52
CA LEU A 20 12.88 -2.86 3.74
C LEU A 20 11.94 -2.80 2.53
N THR A 21 11.67 -3.94 1.89
CA THR A 21 10.73 -3.99 0.76
C THR A 21 9.27 -3.87 1.19
N GLU A 22 8.87 -4.52 2.28
CA GLU A 22 7.48 -4.58 2.73
C GLU A 22 7.07 -3.29 3.46
N GLU A 23 7.89 -2.83 4.41
CA GLU A 23 7.52 -1.71 5.29
C GLU A 23 7.83 -0.35 4.67
N PHE A 24 8.87 -0.26 3.82
CA PHE A 24 9.32 1.00 3.22
C PHE A 24 9.10 1.05 1.71
N GLY A 25 8.59 -0.01 1.09
CA GLY A 25 8.37 -0.06 -0.36
C GLY A 25 9.66 0.06 -1.19
N ILE A 26 10.82 -0.23 -0.59
CA ILE A 26 12.10 -0.11 -1.28
C ILE A 26 12.22 -1.26 -2.28
N PRO A 27 12.62 -1.01 -3.55
CA PRO A 27 12.86 -2.10 -4.50
C PRO A 27 13.89 -3.10 -3.98
N ALA A 28 13.65 -4.40 -4.17
CA ALA A 28 14.49 -5.49 -3.65
C ALA A 28 15.98 -5.32 -3.97
N ILE A 29 16.32 -4.85 -5.19
CA ILE A 29 17.70 -4.57 -5.61
C ILE A 29 18.35 -3.51 -4.73
N LYS A 30 17.63 -2.42 -4.42
CA LYS A 30 18.14 -1.33 -3.58
C LYS A 30 18.25 -1.77 -2.11
N ALA A 31 17.24 -2.48 -1.61
CA ALA A 31 17.26 -3.03 -0.25
C ALA A 31 18.45 -3.99 -0.05
N ALA A 32 18.69 -4.90 -0.99
CA ALA A 32 19.81 -5.83 -0.93
C ALA A 32 21.18 -5.15 -1.01
N ALA A 33 21.30 -4.09 -1.82
CA ALA A 33 22.53 -3.28 -1.89
C ALA A 33 22.83 -2.58 -0.56
N LEU A 34 21.81 -2.05 0.12
CA LEU A 34 21.94 -1.41 1.44
C LEU A 34 22.39 -2.40 2.51
N VAL A 35 21.85 -3.62 2.49
CA VAL A 35 22.13 -4.64 3.51
C VAL A 35 23.49 -5.31 3.32
N SER A 36 23.87 -5.64 2.09
CA SER A 36 25.00 -6.55 1.89
C SER A 36 26.35 -5.88 1.62
N GLN A 37 26.40 -4.63 1.15
CA GLN A 37 27.60 -3.88 0.68
C GLN A 37 28.47 -4.60 -0.41
N ASN A 38 28.31 -5.91 -0.59
CA ASN A 38 28.92 -6.74 -1.61
C ASN A 38 27.90 -6.97 -2.74
N PRO A 39 28.23 -6.62 -3.99
CA PRO A 39 27.31 -6.74 -5.12
C PRO A 39 26.84 -8.17 -5.41
N GLN A 40 27.71 -9.17 -5.27
CA GLN A 40 27.38 -10.57 -5.58
C GLN A 40 26.38 -11.16 -4.58
N VAL A 41 26.50 -10.77 -3.32
CA VAL A 41 25.58 -11.20 -2.26
C VAL A 41 24.27 -10.39 -2.33
N ALA A 42 24.34 -9.10 -2.67
CA ALA A 42 23.17 -8.27 -2.90
C ALA A 42 22.30 -8.82 -4.04
N GLU A 43 22.90 -9.26 -5.14
CA GLU A 43 22.16 -9.85 -6.27
C GLU A 43 21.41 -11.13 -5.86
N ARG A 44 22.08 -12.04 -5.13
CA ARG A 44 21.42 -13.25 -4.60
C ARG A 44 20.28 -12.94 -3.65
N LEU A 45 20.45 -11.94 -2.78
CA LEU A 45 19.40 -11.52 -1.84
C LEU A 45 18.21 -10.87 -2.57
N ALA A 46 18.49 -10.01 -3.55
CA ALA A 46 17.46 -9.38 -4.36
C ALA A 46 16.65 -10.42 -5.15
N GLU A 47 17.33 -11.38 -5.78
CA GLU A 47 16.67 -12.45 -6.53
C GLU A 47 15.80 -13.33 -5.63
N GLY A 48 16.29 -13.67 -4.43
CA GLY A 48 15.51 -14.41 -3.43
C GLY A 48 14.23 -13.67 -3.03
N GLU A 49 14.33 -12.36 -2.81
CA GLU A 49 13.18 -11.54 -2.44
C GLU A 49 12.17 -11.37 -3.59
N MET A 50 12.64 -11.15 -4.81
CA MET A 50 11.76 -11.06 -5.98
C MET A 50 10.98 -12.36 -6.22
N ARG A 51 11.64 -13.52 -6.06
CA ARG A 51 10.95 -14.83 -6.13
C ARG A 51 9.90 -14.98 -5.03
N ARG A 52 10.18 -14.51 -3.81
CA ARG A 52 9.24 -14.54 -2.68
C ARG A 52 8.01 -13.66 -2.93
N GLN A 53 8.22 -12.45 -3.45
CA GLN A 53 7.14 -11.52 -3.80
C GLN A 53 6.26 -12.08 -4.91
N HIS A 54 6.87 -12.64 -5.96
CA HIS A 54 6.13 -13.27 -7.05
C HIS A 54 5.37 -14.53 -6.61
N ALA A 55 5.90 -15.31 -5.67
CA ALA A 55 5.17 -16.43 -5.08
C ALA A 55 3.98 -15.98 -4.22
N ARG A 56 4.02 -14.78 -3.63
CA ARG A 56 2.93 -14.21 -2.85
C ARG A 56 1.81 -13.63 -3.72
N ASP A 57 2.17 -12.98 -4.81
CA ASP A 57 1.21 -12.45 -5.79
C ASP A 57 1.61 -12.89 -7.21
N PRO A 58 1.12 -14.05 -7.66
CA PRO A 58 1.39 -14.55 -9.00
C PRO A 58 0.82 -13.65 -10.10
N LEU A 59 -0.15 -12.78 -9.76
CA LEU A 59 -0.87 -11.93 -10.70
C LEU A 59 -0.35 -10.48 -10.67
N ALA A 60 0.68 -10.16 -9.88
CA ALA A 60 1.23 -8.80 -9.77
C ALA A 60 1.72 -8.22 -11.10
N GLY A 61 1.98 -9.06 -12.11
CA GLY A 61 2.36 -8.67 -13.46
C GLY A 61 1.22 -8.71 -14.49
N ASP A 62 0.05 -9.22 -14.12
CA ASP A 62 -1.08 -9.31 -15.03
C ASP A 62 -1.74 -7.94 -15.20
N PRO A 63 -2.06 -7.52 -16.43
CA PRO A 63 -2.70 -6.24 -16.65
C PRO A 63 -4.07 -6.24 -15.98
N VAL A 64 -4.27 -5.30 -15.05
CA VAL A 64 -5.59 -5.07 -14.46
C VAL A 64 -6.57 -4.76 -15.60
N PRO A 65 -7.68 -5.50 -15.74
CA PRO A 65 -8.64 -5.24 -16.80
C PRO A 65 -9.12 -3.79 -16.68
N GLN A 66 -9.02 -3.04 -17.77
CA GLN A 66 -9.53 -1.68 -17.78
C GLN A 66 -11.04 -1.74 -17.58
N PRO A 67 -11.61 -0.93 -16.66
CA PRO A 67 -13.05 -0.87 -16.53
C PRO A 67 -13.65 -0.44 -17.87
N PRO A 68 -14.84 -0.96 -18.22
CA PRO A 68 -15.54 -0.48 -19.40
C PRO A 68 -15.68 1.04 -19.31
N LYS A 69 -15.50 1.73 -20.44
CA LYS A 69 -15.68 3.19 -20.51
C LYS A 69 -17.04 3.51 -19.91
N GLN A 70 -17.06 4.28 -18.83
CA GLN A 70 -18.31 4.79 -18.27
C GLN A 70 -18.96 5.63 -19.36
N ASP A 71 -20.11 5.19 -19.85
CA ASP A 71 -21.01 6.09 -20.56
C ASP A 71 -21.24 7.28 -19.65
N THR A 72 -20.88 8.46 -20.13
CA THR A 72 -21.07 9.70 -19.38
C THR A 72 -22.57 9.88 -19.24
N TYR A 73 -23.14 9.47 -18.11
CA TYR A 73 -24.52 9.80 -17.79
C TYR A 73 -24.62 11.32 -17.79
N PRO A 74 -25.54 11.92 -18.56
CA PRO A 74 -25.75 13.35 -18.50
C PRO A 74 -26.03 13.70 -17.03
N ALA A 75 -25.24 14.64 -16.50
CA ALA A 75 -25.44 15.12 -15.14
C ALA A 75 -26.93 15.47 -14.96
N PRO A 76 -27.59 15.01 -13.88
CA PRO A 76 -28.95 15.47 -13.62
C PRO A 76 -28.89 16.99 -13.58
N ALA A 77 -29.76 17.64 -14.37
CA ALA A 77 -29.84 19.09 -14.41
C ALA A 77 -29.99 19.58 -12.96
N PHE A 78 -28.94 20.19 -12.41
CA PHE A 78 -28.96 20.83 -11.11
C PHE A 78 -29.94 22.01 -11.21
N GLY A 79 -31.22 21.75 -10.96
CA GLY A 79 -32.26 22.75 -11.16
C GLY A 79 -33.62 22.45 -10.58
N SER A 80 -33.85 21.28 -9.97
CA SER A 80 -35.20 20.93 -9.50
C SER A 80 -35.25 20.16 -8.19
N ILE A 81 -34.33 20.43 -7.27
CA ILE A 81 -34.64 20.19 -5.85
C ILE A 81 -35.39 21.43 -5.36
N LYS A 82 -36.72 21.38 -5.40
CA LYS A 82 -37.54 22.39 -4.73
C LYS A 82 -37.20 22.34 -3.23
N PRO A 83 -36.89 23.47 -2.56
CA PRO A 83 -36.71 23.45 -1.12
C PRO A 83 -38.03 22.98 -0.50
N ILE A 84 -37.96 21.88 0.26
CA ILE A 84 -39.06 21.47 1.11
C ILE A 84 -39.18 22.55 2.18
N LYS A 85 -40.21 23.40 2.10
CA LYS A 85 -40.58 24.27 3.21
C LYS A 85 -41.13 23.37 4.31
N VAL A 86 -40.29 23.05 5.27
CA VAL A 86 -40.73 22.42 6.52
C VAL A 86 -41.18 23.57 7.42
N ASP A 87 -42.47 23.87 7.41
CA ASP A 87 -43.06 24.70 8.44
C ASP A 87 -43.03 23.89 9.74
N ASN A 88 -42.00 24.13 10.53
CA ASN A 88 -41.85 23.50 11.84
C ASN A 88 -42.77 24.26 12.80
N ASP A 89 -44.03 23.84 12.88
CA ASP A 89 -44.95 24.25 13.94
C ASP A 89 -44.41 23.73 15.26
N ARG A 90 -43.52 24.51 15.88
CA ARG A 90 -43.13 24.37 17.28
C ARG A 90 -44.30 24.82 18.15
N THR A 91 -45.34 24.01 18.21
CA THR A 91 -46.42 24.14 19.19
C THR A 91 -46.77 22.78 19.82
N GLY A 92 -46.37 22.63 21.08
CA GLY A 92 -46.85 21.59 22.00
C GLY A 92 -46.11 20.25 21.90
N ALA A 93 -45.74 19.58 22.98
CA ALA A 93 -46.36 19.56 24.30
C ALA A 93 -45.32 19.70 25.43
N GLY A 94 -45.71 20.48 26.44
CA GLY A 94 -45.22 20.30 27.80
C GLY A 94 -45.98 19.19 28.53
#